data_AF-A0A024JUH1-F1
#
_entry.id   AF-A0A024JUH1-F1
#
_cell.length_a   1.000
_cell.length_b   1.000
_cell.length_c   1.000
_cell.angle_alpha   90.00
_cell.angle_beta   90.00
_cell.angle_gamma   90.00
#
_symmetry.space_group_name_H-M   'P 1'
#
loop_
_entity.id
_entity.type
_entity.pdbx_description
1 polymer ?
#
loop_
_entity_poly.entity_id
_entity_poly.type
_entity_poly.pdbx_seq_one_letter_code
_entity_poly.pdbx_strand_id
1 'polypeptide(L)'
;MRRRDGGNGSGGSPRSLEQLLKQVEKSTQVRRTGLDRVLAELQMHRDATADPDARSALAWLCNSLQRFVSNPSAAHARQLVLATGTARAALGA
;
A
#
# COMPACT_ATOMS: atom_id res chain seq x y z
N MET A 1 -11.53 -23.78 18.27
CA MET A 1 -11.75 -22.34 18.02
C MET A 1 -10.51 -21.75 17.37
N ARG A 2 -10.58 -21.39 16.09
CA ARG A 2 -9.44 -20.90 15.29
C ARG A 2 -8.96 -19.55 15.81
N ARG A 3 -7.68 -19.51 16.21
CA ARG A 3 -6.95 -18.32 16.66
C ARG A 3 -7.07 -17.21 15.62
N ARG A 4 -7.52 -16.05 16.08
CA ARG A 4 -7.62 -14.80 15.33
C ARG A 4 -6.20 -14.26 15.21
N ASP A 5 -5.57 -14.42 14.05
CA ASP A 5 -4.26 -13.84 13.73
C ASP A 5 -4.43 -12.33 13.57
N GLY A 6 -4.41 -11.63 14.70
CA GLY A 6 -4.27 -10.19 14.78
C GLY A 6 -2.80 -9.83 14.69
N GLY A 7 -2.19 -10.03 13.52
CA GLY A 7 -0.83 -9.58 13.21
C GLY A 7 -0.74 -8.05 13.11
N ASN A 8 -1.00 -7.34 14.20
CA ASN A 8 -0.58 -5.95 14.40
C ASN A 8 0.82 -5.97 15.04
N GLY A 9 1.80 -6.50 14.31
CA GLY A 9 3.21 -6.47 14.69
C GLY A 9 3.74 -5.04 14.51
N SER A 10 3.65 -4.25 15.56
CA SER A 10 4.55 -3.10 15.78
C SER A 10 5.85 -3.69 16.32
N GLY A 11 6.88 -3.81 15.49
CA GLY A 11 8.16 -4.38 15.88
C GLY A 11 9.26 -4.12 14.86
N GLY A 12 9.98 -3.01 15.06
CA GLY A 12 11.45 -2.93 14.89
C GLY A 12 12.12 -3.13 13.53
N SER A 13 11.41 -3.43 12.44
CA SER A 13 11.99 -3.55 11.09
C SER A 13 11.39 -2.50 10.16
N PRO A 14 12.13 -1.99 9.15
CA PRO A 14 11.53 -1.13 8.12
C PRO A 14 10.28 -1.83 7.60
N ARG A 15 9.13 -1.14 7.62
CA ARG A 15 7.85 -1.75 7.29
C ARG A 15 7.95 -2.39 5.91
N SER A 16 7.86 -3.71 5.84
CA SER A 16 7.88 -4.40 4.55
C SER A 16 6.76 -3.85 3.68
N LEU A 17 7.00 -3.83 2.37
CA LEU A 17 6.07 -3.28 1.40
C LEU A 17 4.66 -3.88 1.56
N GLU A 18 4.57 -5.18 1.85
CA GLU A 18 3.32 -5.86 2.22
C GLU A 18 2.57 -5.23 3.41
N GLN A 19 3.26 -4.76 4.44
CA GLN A 19 2.62 -4.07 5.57
C GLN A 19 2.09 -2.70 5.15
N LEU A 20 2.80 -1.98 4.28
CA LEU A 20 2.30 -0.72 3.71
C LEU A 20 1.03 -0.98 2.91
N LEU A 21 1.01 -2.03 2.08
CA LEU A 21 -0.18 -2.42 1.30
C LEU A 21 -1.37 -2.80 2.19
N LYS A 22 -1.15 -3.63 3.21
CA LYS A 22 -2.20 -3.95 4.20
C LYS A 22 -2.70 -2.70 4.91
N GLN A 23 -1.82 -1.75 5.22
CA GLN A 23 -2.18 -0.51 5.86
C GLN A 23 -2.95 0.43 4.92
N VAL A 24 -2.60 0.46 3.63
CA VAL A 24 -3.37 1.15 2.59
C VAL A 24 -4.79 0.57 2.53
N GLU A 25 -4.93 -0.75 2.34
CA GLU A 25 -6.23 -1.44 2.26
C GLU A 25 -7.12 -1.15 3.49
N LYS A 26 -6.55 -1.27 4.69
CA LYS A 26 -7.25 -0.97 5.95
C LYS A 26 -7.62 0.51 6.07
N SER A 27 -6.77 1.41 5.60
CA SER A 27 -7.03 2.86 5.66
C SER A 27 -8.09 3.30 4.65
N THR A 28 -8.18 2.64 3.48
CA THR A 28 -9.30 2.80 2.55
C THR A 28 -10.65 2.41 3.15
N GLN A 29 -10.70 1.36 3.97
CA GLN A 29 -11.95 0.91 4.58
C GLN A 29 -12.40 1.78 5.76
N VAL A 30 -11.47 2.27 6.59
CA VAL A 30 -11.82 2.89 7.89
C VAL A 30 -11.51 4.41 7.91
N ARG A 31 -11.23 5.04 6.76
CA ARG A 31 -10.80 6.46 6.64
C ARG A 31 -9.80 6.83 7.74
N ARG A 32 -8.70 6.07 7.81
CA ARG A 32 -7.69 6.26 8.85
C ARG A 32 -6.70 7.35 8.43
N THR A 33 -6.38 8.27 9.35
CA THR A 33 -5.35 9.30 9.16
C THR A 33 -3.97 8.66 9.02
N GLY A 34 -3.09 9.24 8.18
CA GLY A 34 -1.71 8.79 8.01
C GLY A 34 -1.38 8.10 6.68
N LEU A 35 -2.28 8.18 5.68
CA LEU A 35 -2.00 7.73 4.31
C LEU A 35 -0.85 8.50 3.64
N ASP A 36 -0.65 9.76 4.01
CA ASP A 36 0.45 10.60 3.53
C ASP A 36 1.84 10.01 3.89
N ARG A 37 1.99 9.54 5.13
CA ARG A 37 3.22 8.85 5.57
C ARG A 37 3.43 7.53 4.84
N VAL A 38 2.35 6.78 4.58
CA VAL A 38 2.40 5.52 3.83
C VAL A 38 2.79 5.78 2.36
N LEU A 39 2.30 6.88 1.77
CA LEU A 39 2.70 7.33 0.44
C LEU A 39 4.19 7.69 0.38
N ALA A 40 4.72 8.38 1.39
CA ALA A 40 6.14 8.70 1.47
C ALA A 40 7.01 7.42 1.57
N GLU A 41 6.64 6.46 2.41
CA GLU A 41 7.36 5.19 2.53
C GLU A 41 7.27 4.34 1.25
N LEU A 42 6.10 4.29 0.59
CA LEU A 42 5.94 3.60 -0.71
C LEU A 42 6.82 4.20 -1.81
N GLN A 43 6.97 5.52 -1.84
CA GLN A 43 7.86 6.20 -2.79
C GLN A 43 9.32 5.84 -2.51
N MET A 44 9.77 5.80 -1.26
CA MET A 44 11.12 5.36 -0.91
C MET A 44 11.37 3.91 -1.37
N HIS A 45 10.40 3.01 -1.18
CA HIS A 45 10.49 1.65 -1.67
C HIS A 45 10.55 1.58 -3.20
N ARG A 46 9.75 2.37 -3.91
CA ARG A 46 9.79 2.49 -5.37
C ARG A 46 11.17 2.91 -5.87
N ASP A 47 11.76 3.92 -5.25
CA ASP A 47 13.09 4.43 -5.61
C ASP A 47 14.21 3.41 -5.27
N ALA A 48 14.04 2.62 -4.21
CA ALA A 48 14.96 1.53 -3.87
C ALA A 48 14.79 0.25 -4.72
N THR A 49 13.61 0.03 -5.30
CA THR A 49 13.34 -1.10 -6.20
C THR A 49 14.14 -0.92 -7.49
N ALA A 50 15.06 -1.85 -7.78
CA ALA A 50 15.84 -1.86 -9.02
C ALA A 50 15.04 -2.38 -10.22
N ASP A 51 13.99 -3.16 -9.98
CA ASP A 51 13.17 -3.78 -11.02
C ASP A 51 12.21 -2.76 -11.67
N PRO A 52 12.25 -2.58 -13.01
CA PRO A 52 11.44 -1.58 -13.69
C PRO A 52 9.94 -1.88 -13.69
N ASP A 53 9.54 -3.15 -13.65
CA ASP A 53 8.12 -3.56 -13.64
C ASP A 53 7.51 -3.28 -12.25
N ALA A 54 8.18 -3.73 -11.19
CA ALA A 54 7.81 -3.44 -9.82
C ALA A 54 7.85 -1.93 -9.51
N ARG A 55 8.84 -1.20 -10.03
CA ARG A 55 8.89 0.27 -9.91
C ARG A 55 7.67 0.93 -10.56
N SER A 56 7.25 0.45 -11.73
CA SER A 56 6.06 0.95 -12.44
C SER A 56 4.76 0.65 -11.69
N ALA A 57 4.63 -0.57 -11.15
CA ALA A 57 3.48 -0.95 -10.33
C ALA A 57 3.39 -0.13 -9.04
N LEU A 58 4.52 0.13 -8.38
CA LEU A 58 4.59 0.99 -7.20
C LEU A 58 4.27 2.45 -7.51
N ALA A 59 4.74 2.97 -8.66
CA ALA A 59 4.39 4.31 -9.12
C ALA A 59 2.87 4.43 -9.33
N TRP A 60 2.24 3.41 -9.94
CA TRP A 60 0.80 3.37 -10.14
C TRP A 60 0.02 3.35 -8.82
N LEU A 61 0.48 2.56 -7.84
CA LEU A 61 -0.09 2.54 -6.49
C LEU A 61 0.02 3.91 -5.80
N CYS A 62 1.20 4.55 -5.85
CA CYS A 62 1.40 5.87 -5.26
C CYS A 62 0.45 6.90 -5.88
N ASN A 63 0.32 6.90 -7.22
CA ASN A 63 -0.57 7.82 -7.92
C ASN A 63 -2.04 7.59 -7.54
N SER A 64 -2.45 6.33 -7.42
CA SER A 64 -3.80 5.95 -6.99
C SER A 64 -4.07 6.36 -5.54
N LEU A 65 -3.09 6.21 -4.65
CA LEU A 65 -3.19 6.60 -3.25
C LEU A 65 -3.31 8.10 -3.09
N GLN A 66 -2.50 8.87 -3.82
CA GLN A 66 -2.56 10.32 -3.83
C GLN A 66 -3.94 10.82 -4.31
N ARG A 67 -4.51 10.20 -5.36
CA ARG A 67 -5.88 10.49 -5.81
C ARG A 67 -6.94 10.17 -4.77
N PHE A 68 -6.78 9.06 -4.03
CA PHE A 68 -7.70 8.69 -2.96
C PHE A 68 -7.62 9.63 -1.74
N VAL A 69 -6.41 10.08 -1.37
CA VAL A 69 -6.21 11.05 -0.29
C VAL A 69 -6.84 12.40 -0.65
N SER A 70 -6.62 12.88 -1.88
CA SER A 70 -7.22 14.14 -2.34
C SER A 70 -8.73 14.04 -2.57
N ASN A 71 -9.23 12.92 -3.09
CA ASN A 71 -10.65 12.70 -3.33
C ASN A 71 -11.08 11.26 -2.98
N PRO A 72 -11.49 11.00 -1.74
CA PRO A 72 -11.86 9.65 -1.31
C PRO A 72 -13.21 9.22 -1.91
N SER A 73 -13.15 8.41 -2.96
CA SER A 73 -14.30 7.87 -3.70
C SER A 73 -14.22 6.34 -3.84
N ALA A 74 -15.36 5.67 -3.98
CA ALA A 74 -15.43 4.23 -4.21
C ALA A 74 -14.68 3.79 -5.49
N ALA A 75 -14.68 4.63 -6.53
CA ALA A 75 -13.90 4.38 -7.73
C ALA A 75 -12.39 4.39 -7.45
N HIS A 76 -11.92 5.39 -6.69
CA HIS A 76 -10.52 5.49 -6.28
C HIS A 76 -10.11 4.37 -5.32
N ALA A 77 -10.99 3.94 -4.41
CA ALA A 77 -10.74 2.79 -3.54
C ALA A 77 -10.54 1.49 -4.36
N ARG A 78 -11.38 1.25 -5.38
CA ARG A 78 -11.21 0.09 -6.29
C ARG A 78 -9.90 0.15 -7.08
N GLN A 79 -9.56 1.33 -7.61
CA GLN A 79 -8.29 1.55 -8.30
C GLN A 79 -7.09 1.30 -7.37
N LEU A 80 -7.19 1.73 -6.11
CA LEU A 80 -6.16 1.50 -5.11
C LEU A 80 -5.94 0.02 -4.79
N VAL A 81 -7.03 -0.74 -4.65
CA VAL A 81 -6.98 -2.19 -4.41
C VAL A 81 -6.37 -2.92 -5.61
N LEU A 82 -6.74 -2.54 -6.84
CA LEU A 82 -6.13 -3.08 -8.05
C LEU A 82 -4.64 -2.79 -8.11
N ALA A 83 -4.24 -1.53 -7.89
CA ALA A 83 -2.83 -1.13 -7.87
C ALA A 83 -2.03 -1.83 -6.78
N THR A 84 -2.65 -2.08 -5.63
CA THR A 84 -2.07 -2.86 -4.54
C THR A 84 -1.84 -4.32 -4.95
N GLY A 85 -2.81 -4.94 -5.62
CA GLY A 85 -2.70 -6.31 -6.12
C GLY A 85 -1.61 -6.45 -7.18
N THR A 86 -1.52 -5.49 -8.11
CA THR A 86 -0.49 -5.51 -9.16
C THR A 86 0.90 -5.22 -8.61
N ALA A 87 1.04 -4.31 -7.64
CA ALA A 87 2.30 -4.09 -6.95
C ALA A 87 2.76 -5.37 -6.22
N ARG A 88 1.87 -6.11 -5.54
CA ARG A 88 2.23 -7.41 -4.95
C ARG A 88 2.68 -8.44 -5.98
N ALA A 89 1.93 -8.58 -7.07
CA ALA A 89 2.25 -9.52 -8.13
C ALA A 89 3.61 -9.22 -8.77
N ALA A 90 3.90 -7.94 -9.04
CA ALA A 90 5.18 -7.51 -9.61
C ALA A 90 6.36 -7.72 -8.64
N LEU A 91 6.11 -7.68 -7.33
CA LEU A 91 7.12 -7.92 -6.29
C LEU A 91 7.31 -9.42 -5.98
N GLY A 92 6.52 -10.31 -6.57
CA GLY A 92 6.61 -11.75 -6.36
C GLY A 92 6.18 -12.23 -4.96
N ALA A 93 5.30 -11.47 -4.27
CA ALA A 93 4.77 -11.78 -2.94
C ALA A 93 3.43 -12.51 -2.96
#